data_AF-A0A9E5CV97-F1
#
_entry.id   AF-A0A9E5CV97-F1
#
_cell.length_a   1.000
_cell.length_b   1.000
_cell.length_c   1.000
_cell.angle_alpha   90.00
_cell.angle_beta   90.00
_cell.angle_gamma   90.00
#
_symmetry.space_group_name_H-M   'P 1'
#
loop_
_entity.id
_entity.type
_entity.pdbx_description
1 polymer ?
#
loop_
_entity_poly.entity_id
_entity_poly.type
_entity_poly.pdbx_seq_one_letter_code
_entity_poly.pdbx_strand_id
1 'polypeptide(L)' 'NKIIGDRLVISERTVKSHLTYIMTKLRASDRTHAVVTAVRLGWLAI' A
#
# COMPACT_ATOMS: atom_id res chain seq x y z
N ASN A 1 -0.77 9.28 4.37
CA ASN A 1 -2.06 8.86 3.78
C ASN A 1 -2.91 10.04 3.31
N LYS A 2 -2.99 11.16 4.06
CA LYS A 2 -3.71 12.39 3.66
C LYS A 2 -3.33 12.89 2.26
N ILE A 3 -2.03 13.09 1.98
CA ILE A 3 -1.52 13.54 0.66
C ILE A 3 -1.97 12.61 -0.49
N ILE A 4 -1.94 11.29 -0.26
CA ILE A 4 -2.38 10.30 -1.27
C ILE A 4 -3.89 10.43 -1.48
N GLY A 5 -4.65 10.61 -0.41
CA GLY A 5 -6.08 10.84 -0.47
C GLY A 5 -6.44 12.10 -1.23
N ASP A 6 -5.76 13.21 -0.93
CA ASP A 6 -5.96 14.49 -1.60
C ASP A 6 -5.65 14.39 -3.11
N ARG A 7 -4.54 13.72 -3.48
CA ARG A 7 -4.15 13.52 -4.88
C ARG A 7 -5.11 12.61 -5.66
N LEU A 8 -5.71 11.64 -4.99
CA LEU A 8 -6.62 10.67 -5.61
C LEU A 8 -8.10 11.03 -5.38
N VAL A 9 -8.40 12.17 -4.75
CA VAL A 9 -9.75 12.64 -4.40
C VAL A 9 -10.53 11.58 -3.59
N ILE A 10 -9.85 10.92 -2.65
CA ILE A 10 -10.44 9.93 -1.73
C ILE A 10 -10.08 10.23 -0.27
N SER A 11 -10.90 9.76 0.67
CA SER A 11 -10.62 9.98 2.09
C SER A 11 -9.36 9.26 2.56
N GLU A 12 -8.67 9.80 3.57
CA GLU A 12 -7.54 9.13 4.20
C GLU A 12 -7.92 7.73 4.72
N ARG A 13 -9.15 7.57 5.21
CA ARG A 13 -9.70 6.28 5.65
C ARG A 13 -9.71 5.28 4.49
N THR A 14 -10.16 5.70 3.32
CA THR A 14 -10.18 4.87 2.10
C THR A 14 -8.77 4.42 1.71
N VAL A 15 -7.78 5.33 1.77
CA VAL A 15 -6.37 4.99 1.53
C VAL A 15 -5.87 3.93 2.53
N LYS A 16 -6.21 4.08 3.83
CA LYS A 16 -5.86 3.08 4.85
C LYS A 16 -6.47 1.72 4.56
N SER A 17 -7.75 1.67 4.19
CA SER A 17 -8.43 0.43 3.81
C SER A 17 -7.75 -0.26 2.62
N HIS A 18 -7.44 0.47 1.54
CA HIS A 18 -6.71 -0.10 0.40
C HIS A 18 -5.36 -0.68 0.81
N LEU A 19 -4.62 0.03 1.66
CA LEU A 19 -3.34 -0.45 2.16
C LEU A 19 -3.48 -1.74 2.98
N THR A 20 -4.50 -1.84 3.83
CA THR A 20 -4.83 -3.08 4.56
C THR A 20 -5.09 -4.23 3.60
N TYR A 21 -5.92 -4.03 2.57
CA TYR A 21 -6.19 -5.08 1.58
C TYR A 21 -4.94 -5.52 0.82
N ILE A 22 -4.07 -4.57 0.44
CA ILE A 22 -2.80 -4.88 -0.23
C ILE A 22 -1.89 -5.71 0.69
N MET A 23 -1.75 -5.31 1.95
CA MET A 23 -0.95 -6.05 2.94
C MET A 23 -1.49 -7.46 3.15
N THR A 24 -2.82 -7.63 3.23
CA THR A 24 -3.45 -8.96 3.31
C THR A 24 -3.15 -9.81 2.07
N LYS A 25 -3.29 -9.25 0.87
CA LYS A 25 -3.01 -9.96 -0.39
C LYS A 25 -1.54 -10.36 -0.51
N LEU A 26 -0.63 -9.53 -0.04
CA LEU A 26 0.80 -9.78 -0.02
C LEU A 26 1.26 -10.60 1.19
N ARG A 27 0.35 -10.95 2.12
CA ARG A 27 0.67 -11.56 3.42
C ARG A 27 1.78 -10.80 4.17
N ALA A 28 1.77 -9.48 4.05
CA ALA A 28 2.76 -8.60 4.65
C ALA A 28 2.28 -8.11 6.03
N SER A 29 3.19 -8.15 7.01
CA SER A 29 2.94 -7.71 8.39
C SER A 29 2.92 -6.19 8.55
N ASP A 30 3.64 -5.47 7.68
CA ASP A 30 3.73 -4.02 7.67
C ASP A 30 3.99 -3.48 6.27
N ARG A 31 4.02 -2.15 6.15
CA ARG A 31 4.16 -1.45 4.88
C ARG A 31 5.53 -1.65 4.24
N THR A 32 6.59 -1.72 5.04
CA THR A 32 7.95 -1.95 4.56
C THR A 32 8.06 -3.37 4.01
N HIS A 33 7.53 -4.36 4.73
CA HIS A 33 7.45 -5.73 4.25
C HIS A 33 6.66 -5.82 2.94
N ALA A 34 5.52 -5.12 2.83
CA ALA A 34 4.76 -5.08 1.58
C ALA A 34 5.56 -4.50 0.41
N VAL A 35 6.32 -3.42 0.61
CA VAL A 35 7.18 -2.82 -0.42
C VAL A 35 8.30 -3.78 -0.82
N VAL A 36 9.02 -4.37 0.14
CA VAL A 36 10.10 -5.33 -0.14
C VAL A 36 9.56 -6.54 -0.91
N THR A 37 8.40 -7.07 -0.52
CA THR A 37 7.75 -8.18 -1.21
C THR A 37 7.37 -7.79 -2.63
N ALA A 38 6.76 -6.62 -2.83
CA ALA A 38 6.39 -6.14 -4.16
C ALA A 38 7.61 -5.94 -5.09
N VAL A 39 8.75 -5.48 -4.54
CA VAL A 39 10.01 -5.40 -5.31
C VAL A 39 10.53 -6.79 -5.67
N ARG A 40 10.56 -7.73 -4.71
CA ARG A 40 10.99 -9.12 -4.97
C ARG A 40 10.14 -9.82 -6.03
N LEU A 41 8.86 -9.48 -6.10
CA LEU A 41 7.91 -9.97 -7.11
C LEU A 41 8.01 -9.22 -8.45
N GLY A 42 8.82 -8.16 -8.56
CA GLY A 42 8.98 -7.35 -9.76
C GLY A 42 7.83 -6.39 -10.05
N TRP A 43 6.95 -6.12 -9.07
CA TRP A 43 5.80 -5.21 -9.24
C TRP A 43 6.17 -3.75 -9.04
N LEU A 44 7.26 -3.49 -8.31
CA LEU A 44 7.81 -2.16 -8.07
C LEU A 44 9.31 -2.18 -8.39
N ALA A 45 9.78 -1.12 -9.03
CA ALA A 45 11.20 -0.82 -9.17
C ALA A 45 11.58 0.23 -8.11
N ILE A 46 12.75 0.06 -7.49
CA ILE A 46 13.34 1.02 -6.54
C ILE A 46 14.35 1.89 -7.28
#